data_AF-A0AAE7GSB0-F1
#
_entry.id   AF-A0AAE7GSB0-F1
#
_cell.length_a   1.000
_cell.length_b   1.000
_cell.length_c   1.000
_cell.angle_alpha   90.00
_cell.angle_beta   90.00
_cell.angle_gamma   90.00
#
_symmetry.space_group_name_H-M   'P 1'
#
loop_
_entity.id
_entity.type
_entity.pdbx_description
1 polymer ?
#
loop_
_entity_poly.entity_id
_entity_poly.type
_entity_poly.pdbx_seq_one_letter_code
_entity_poly.pdbx_strand_id
1 'polypeptide(L)'
;MSEKESPAMKVIRIVYGDEVIVVQCVPRQVVKGRVLIKVHPDCRVVASVPPETPEYEVLSALKKRSRWIYQQLRDFREQQTHIVPRQYVSGESHYYLGKQYQLKVTEDVSVPQRVKMLRGRLEVSVRHKSAEKVKALLAEWYRERARDVFQRRLDLLIPQTLWVSERPPIRLRAMQTQWGNCSAKGCLTLNPWLVKASSECIDYVLLHELCHVAEHNHSEEFYRLMGQVMPGWEKVKKRLDGMAGMLLADM
;
A
#
# COMPACT_ATOMS: atom_id res chain seq x y z
N MET A 1 17.58 -11.34 36.82
CA MET A 1 16.64 -11.31 35.68
C MET A 1 16.31 -9.85 35.42
N SER A 2 16.96 -9.25 34.41
CA SER A 2 16.83 -7.83 34.12
C SER A 2 15.72 -7.63 33.10
N GLU A 3 14.62 -7.03 33.54
CA GLU A 3 13.57 -6.50 32.68
C GLU A 3 14.19 -5.43 31.77
N LYS A 4 14.25 -5.71 30.47
CA LYS A 4 14.53 -4.68 29.46
C LYS A 4 13.28 -3.81 29.37
N GLU A 5 13.29 -2.68 30.08
CA GLU A 5 12.37 -1.57 29.83
C GLU A 5 12.45 -1.21 28.33
N SER A 6 11.30 -1.26 27.65
CA SER A 6 11.18 -0.71 26.30
C SER A 6 11.47 0.79 26.35
N PRO A 7 12.29 1.35 25.44
CA PRO A 7 12.62 2.77 25.47
C PRO A 7 11.34 3.59 25.33
N ALA A 8 11.09 4.47 26.30
CA ALA A 8 9.90 5.31 26.35
C ALA A 8 9.72 6.09 25.03
N MET A 9 8.61 5.87 24.34
CA MET A 9 8.25 6.65 23.16
C MET A 9 8.04 8.11 23.56
N LYS A 10 8.97 8.98 23.19
CA LYS A 10 8.86 10.42 23.42
C LYS A 10 7.83 11.01 22.45
N VAL A 11 6.90 11.81 22.94
CA VAL A 11 5.88 12.47 22.13
C VAL A 11 6.11 13.97 22.14
N ILE A 12 6.18 14.59 20.96
CA ILE A 12 6.28 16.04 20.77
C ILE A 12 4.97 16.55 20.19
N ARG A 13 4.51 17.72 20.65
CA ARG A 13 3.35 18.41 20.10
C ARG A 13 3.81 19.68 19.38
N ILE A 14 3.37 19.85 18.15
CA ILE A 14 3.58 21.09 17.38
C ILE A 14 2.23 21.68 17.01
N VAL A 15 2.15 23.01 16.93
CA VAL A 15 0.94 23.72 16.51
C VAL A 15 1.16 24.23 15.10
N TYR A 16 0.19 24.01 14.22
CA TYR A 16 0.16 24.59 12.88
C TYR A 16 -1.25 25.08 12.56
N GLY A 17 -1.40 26.40 12.40
CA GLY A 17 -2.73 27.03 12.36
C GLY A 17 -3.44 26.86 13.70
N ASP A 18 -4.64 26.29 13.66
CA ASP A 18 -5.51 25.94 14.79
C ASP A 18 -5.35 24.48 15.25
N GLU A 19 -4.50 23.69 14.58
CA GLU A 19 -4.38 22.25 14.84
C GLU A 19 -3.14 21.91 15.69
N VAL A 20 -3.32 21.04 16.68
CA VAL A 20 -2.24 20.42 17.45
C VAL A 20 -1.86 19.07 16.83
N ILE A 21 -0.67 18.99 16.25
CA ILE A 21 -0.13 17.78 15.64
C ILE A 21 0.72 17.03 16.66
N VAL A 22 0.36 15.77 16.92
CA VAL A 22 1.07 14.87 17.83
C VAL A 22 2.10 14.05 17.04
N VAL A 23 3.36 14.14 17.43
CA VAL A 23 4.49 13.49 16.77
C VAL A 23 5.13 12.47 17.70
N GLN A 24 5.16 11.20 17.28
CA GLN A 24 5.84 10.12 17.97
C GLN A 24 7.32 10.11 17.57
N CYS A 25 8.21 10.30 18.53
CA CYS A 25 9.66 10.25 18.30
C CYS A 25 10.18 8.84 18.59
N VAL A 26 10.81 8.24 17.59
CA VAL A 26 11.43 6.92 17.68
C VAL A 26 12.94 7.03 17.46
N PRO A 27 13.77 6.27 18.20
CA PRO A 27 15.21 6.31 18.00
C PRO A 27 15.56 5.76 16.61
N ARG A 28 16.46 6.46 15.91
CA ARG A 28 17.02 6.01 14.63
C ARG A 28 18.27 5.18 14.91
N GLN A 29 18.46 4.08 14.16
CA GLN A 29 19.63 3.20 14.30
C GLN A 29 20.97 3.84 13.88
N VAL A 30 20.95 5.06 13.34
CA VAL A 30 22.16 5.81 12.95
C VAL A 30 22.49 6.81 14.06
N VAL A 31 23.77 6.89 14.46
CA VAL A 31 24.24 7.72 15.58
C VAL A 31 24.10 9.23 15.28
N LYS A 32 24.45 9.68 14.07
CA LYS A 32 24.32 11.08 13.61
C LYS A 32 23.61 11.15 12.26
N GLY A 33 22.81 12.20 12.04
CA GLY A 33 22.15 12.43 10.76
C GLY A 33 20.93 13.34 10.86
N ARG A 34 20.16 13.44 9.77
CA ARG A 34 18.91 14.21 9.74
C ARG A 34 17.78 13.47 10.45
N VAL A 35 16.87 14.24 11.04
CA VAL A 35 15.56 13.75 11.52
C VAL A 35 14.70 13.37 10.31
N LEU A 36 14.20 12.14 10.29
CA LEU A 36 13.27 11.67 9.25
C LEU A 36 11.84 11.78 9.76
N ILE A 37 11.00 12.52 9.04
CA ILE A 37 9.58 12.71 9.39
C ILE A 37 8.75 11.91 8.40
N LYS A 38 7.87 11.06 8.90
CA LYS A 38 6.90 10.29 8.12
C LYS A 38 5.51 10.55 8.64
N VAL A 39 4.57 10.83 7.74
CA VAL A 39 3.14 10.82 8.03
C VAL A 39 2.58 9.53 7.46
N HIS A 40 1.98 8.72 8.31
CA HIS A 40 1.40 7.43 7.94
C HIS A 40 -0.04 7.61 7.44
N PRO A 41 -0.53 6.69 6.59
CA PRO A 41 -1.90 6.74 6.08
C PRO A 41 -2.98 6.70 7.17
N ASP A 42 -2.66 6.22 8.37
CA ASP A 42 -3.52 6.22 9.58
C ASP A 42 -3.43 7.53 10.39
N CYS A 43 -2.88 8.58 9.78
CA CYS A 43 -2.62 9.89 10.38
C CYS A 43 -1.61 9.91 11.54
N ARG A 44 -0.84 8.84 11.78
CA ARG A 44 0.28 8.92 12.72
C ARG A 44 1.44 9.70 12.12
N VAL A 45 2.01 10.64 12.88
CA VAL A 45 3.25 11.34 12.51
C VAL A 45 4.40 10.77 13.32
N VAL A 46 5.41 10.22 12.65
CA VAL A 46 6.59 9.61 13.28
C VAL A 46 7.84 10.39 12.88
N ALA A 47 8.61 10.82 13.87
CA ALA A 47 9.94 11.39 13.71
C ALA A 47 10.98 10.35 14.13
N SER A 48 11.78 9.83 13.19
CA SER A 48 12.94 9.01 13.52
C SER A 48 14.14 9.91 13.80
N VAL A 49 14.60 9.91 15.05
CA VAL A 49 15.57 10.86 15.59
C VAL A 49 16.88 10.13 15.93
N PRO A 50 18.04 10.53 15.37
CA PRO A 50 19.34 10.03 15.81
C PRO A 50 19.58 10.31 17.30
N PRO A 51 20.16 9.37 18.08
CA PRO A 51 20.25 9.49 19.55
C PRO A 51 20.91 10.78 20.06
N GLU A 52 21.91 11.31 19.35
CA GLU A 52 22.63 12.52 19.74
C GLU A 52 21.95 13.83 19.29
N THR A 53 20.77 13.75 18.66
CA THR A 53 20.08 14.95 18.15
C THR A 53 19.42 15.71 19.29
N PRO A 54 19.80 16.97 19.55
CA PRO A 54 19.14 17.78 20.57
C PRO A 54 17.68 18.04 20.25
N GLU A 55 16.83 18.16 21.28
CA GLU A 55 15.40 18.39 21.10
C GLU A 55 15.06 19.66 20.31
N TYR A 56 15.85 20.73 20.45
CA TYR A 56 15.65 21.96 19.68
C TYR A 56 15.84 21.75 18.17
N GLU A 57 16.75 20.85 17.76
CA GLU A 57 16.93 20.51 16.35
C GLU A 57 15.75 19.69 15.81
N VAL A 58 15.22 18.77 16.62
CA VAL A 58 14.00 18.01 16.30
C VAL A 58 12.82 18.95 16.10
N LEU A 59 12.60 19.89 17.04
CA LEU A 59 11.56 20.90 16.95
C LEU A 59 11.75 21.80 15.72
N SER A 60 12.98 22.20 15.41
CA SER A 60 13.31 22.98 14.21
C SER A 60 12.98 22.21 12.92
N ALA A 61 13.32 20.93 12.85
CA ALA A 61 13.00 20.08 11.71
C ALA A 61 11.48 19.92 11.52
N LEU A 62 10.74 19.72 12.62
CA LEU A 62 9.28 19.63 12.62
C LEU A 62 8.61 20.94 12.21
N LYS A 63 9.08 22.09 12.74
CA LYS A 63 8.61 23.42 12.35
C LYS A 63 8.81 23.68 10.86
N LYS A 64 10.00 23.39 10.32
CA LYS A 64 10.30 23.53 8.88
C LYS A 64 9.39 22.68 7.98
N ARG A 65 8.87 21.57 8.49
CA ARG A 65 7.98 20.66 7.75
C ARG A 65 6.51 20.77 8.16
N SER A 66 6.12 21.69 9.05
CA SER A 66 4.76 21.71 9.63
C SER A 66 3.66 21.84 8.58
N ARG A 67 3.84 22.72 7.57
CA ARG A 67 2.91 22.84 6.44
C ARG A 67 2.77 21.53 5.65
N TRP A 68 3.88 20.85 5.40
CA TRP A 68 3.88 19.57 4.68
C TRP A 68 3.22 18.46 5.49
N ILE A 69 3.51 18.38 6.80
CA ILE A 69 2.87 17.42 7.72
C ILE A 69 1.36 17.65 7.74
N TYR A 70 0.92 18.90 7.91
CA TYR A 70 -0.48 19.28 7.91
C TYR A 70 -1.18 18.90 6.60
N GLN A 71 -0.58 19.21 5.45
CA GLN A 71 -1.16 18.85 4.16
C GLN A 71 -1.31 17.32 4.01
N GLN A 72 -0.29 16.56 4.38
CA GLN A 72 -0.36 15.09 4.34
C GLN A 72 -1.45 14.53 5.28
N LEU A 73 -1.57 15.08 6.50
CA LEU A 73 -2.63 14.69 7.44
C LEU A 73 -4.02 14.99 6.86
N ARG A 74 -4.21 16.17 6.28
CA ARG A 74 -5.45 16.54 5.62
C ARG A 74 -5.78 15.58 4.48
N ASP A 75 -4.83 15.32 3.59
CA ASP A 75 -5.02 14.42 2.46
C ASP A 75 -5.40 13.00 2.94
N PHE A 76 -4.73 12.47 3.97
CA PHE A 76 -5.05 11.17 4.54
C PHE A 76 -6.39 11.14 5.28
N ARG A 77 -6.79 12.21 5.98
CA ARG A 77 -8.12 12.30 6.61
C ARG A 77 -9.24 12.32 5.58
N GLU A 78 -9.08 13.11 4.51
CA GLU A 78 -10.03 13.13 3.40
C GLU A 78 -10.18 11.74 2.77
N GLN A 79 -9.07 11.00 2.62
CA GLN A 79 -9.10 9.61 2.15
C GLN A 79 -9.75 8.64 3.15
N GLN A 80 -9.61 8.85 4.46
CA GLN A 80 -10.18 7.99 5.51
C GLN A 80 -11.66 8.26 5.82
N THR A 81 -12.18 9.45 5.53
CA THR A 81 -13.54 9.90 5.93
C THR A 81 -14.65 8.93 5.47
N HIS A 82 -14.41 8.18 4.38
CA HIS A 82 -15.39 7.26 3.79
C HIS A 82 -15.01 5.77 3.94
N ILE A 83 -13.95 5.45 4.70
CA ILE A 83 -13.49 4.07 4.89
C ILE A 83 -14.13 3.53 6.16
N VAL A 84 -15.27 2.84 5.99
CA VAL A 84 -15.91 2.07 7.08
C VAL A 84 -15.22 0.70 7.17
N PRO A 85 -14.85 0.21 8.37
CA PRO A 85 -14.35 -1.14 8.54
C PRO A 85 -15.32 -2.19 7.96
N ARG A 86 -14.79 -3.15 7.19
CA ARG A 86 -15.60 -4.22 6.61
C ARG A 86 -16.08 -5.19 7.69
N GLN A 87 -17.35 -5.57 7.63
CA GLN A 87 -17.94 -6.58 8.49
C GLN A 87 -18.00 -7.95 7.79
N TYR A 88 -17.68 -8.02 6.49
CA TYR A 88 -17.64 -9.24 5.69
C TYR A 88 -19.00 -9.97 5.63
N VAL A 89 -20.08 -9.18 5.53
CA VAL A 89 -21.45 -9.67 5.42
C VAL A 89 -22.00 -9.55 4.00
N SER A 90 -23.05 -10.32 3.70
CA SER A 90 -23.74 -10.22 2.40
C SER A 90 -24.25 -8.80 2.13
N GLY A 91 -24.07 -8.34 0.89
CA GLY A 91 -24.44 -6.99 0.45
C GLY A 91 -23.29 -5.99 0.48
N GLU A 92 -22.20 -6.27 1.22
CA GLU A 92 -20.99 -5.44 1.18
C GLU A 92 -20.36 -5.40 -0.21
N SER A 93 -19.78 -4.26 -0.57
CA SER A 93 -19.14 -4.04 -1.86
C SER A 93 -17.63 -4.17 -1.75
N HIS A 94 -17.02 -5.03 -2.57
CA HIS A 94 -15.58 -5.22 -2.65
C HIS A 94 -15.06 -4.98 -4.06
N TYR A 95 -13.85 -4.40 -4.16
CA TYR A 95 -13.23 -4.13 -5.44
C TYR A 95 -12.52 -5.35 -6.02
N TYR A 96 -12.57 -5.52 -7.33
CA TYR A 96 -11.73 -6.44 -8.10
C TYR A 96 -11.53 -5.85 -9.50
N LEU A 97 -10.28 -5.72 -9.94
CA LEU A 97 -9.92 -5.12 -11.23
C LEU A 97 -10.58 -3.74 -11.47
N GLY A 98 -10.69 -2.93 -10.41
CA GLY A 98 -11.26 -1.57 -10.46
C GLY A 98 -12.79 -1.50 -10.46
N LYS A 99 -13.49 -2.64 -10.41
CA LYS A 99 -14.96 -2.71 -10.35
C LYS A 99 -15.42 -3.19 -8.99
N GLN A 100 -16.59 -2.72 -8.58
CA GLN A 100 -17.24 -3.12 -7.34
C GLN A 100 -18.13 -4.35 -7.55
N TYR A 101 -18.01 -5.33 -6.67
CA TYR A 101 -18.77 -6.57 -6.67
C TYR A 101 -19.41 -6.76 -5.30
N GLN A 102 -20.69 -7.13 -5.28
CA GLN A 102 -21.38 -7.44 -4.04
C GLN A 102 -20.93 -8.80 -3.51
N LEU A 103 -20.67 -8.84 -2.20
CA LEU A 103 -20.40 -10.05 -1.45
C LEU A 103 -21.72 -10.79 -1.19
N LYS A 104 -21.71 -12.11 -1.37
CA LYS A 104 -22.79 -13.00 -0.99
C LYS A 104 -22.21 -14.16 -0.19
N VAL A 105 -22.46 -14.14 1.11
CA VAL A 105 -22.04 -15.20 2.03
C VAL A 105 -23.16 -16.21 2.16
N THR A 106 -22.86 -17.45 1.80
CA THR A 106 -23.78 -18.60 1.92
C THR A 106 -23.21 -19.57 2.94
N GLU A 107 -24.04 -19.96 3.91
CA GLU A 107 -23.70 -21.01 4.85
C GLU A 107 -24.25 -22.32 4.33
N ASP A 108 -23.37 -23.28 4.11
CA ASP A 108 -23.74 -24.62 3.66
C ASP A 108 -22.63 -25.61 4.08
N VAL A 109 -22.99 -26.51 4.99
CA VAL A 109 -22.06 -27.51 5.56
C VAL A 109 -21.66 -28.58 4.55
N SER A 110 -22.44 -28.78 3.49
CA SER A 110 -22.26 -29.82 2.48
C SER A 110 -21.28 -29.44 1.37
N VAL A 111 -20.96 -28.15 1.22
CA VAL A 111 -20.10 -27.66 0.12
C VAL A 111 -18.69 -27.31 0.58
N PRO A 112 -17.69 -27.40 -0.32
CA PRO A 112 -16.34 -26.90 -0.04
C PRO A 112 -16.34 -25.39 0.22
N GLN A 113 -15.63 -24.98 1.27
CA GLN A 113 -15.44 -23.57 1.61
C GLN A 113 -14.52 -22.90 0.60
N ARG A 114 -15.01 -21.85 -0.07
CA ARG A 114 -14.30 -21.20 -1.17
C ARG A 114 -14.93 -19.85 -1.51
N VAL A 115 -14.24 -19.09 -2.35
CA VAL A 115 -14.77 -17.91 -3.02
C VAL A 115 -14.87 -18.16 -4.52
N LYS A 116 -15.97 -17.77 -5.14
CA LYS A 116 -16.15 -17.78 -6.60
C LYS A 116 -16.71 -16.44 -7.07
N MET A 117 -16.31 -16.03 -8.26
CA MET A 117 -16.98 -14.94 -8.97
C MET A 117 -18.11 -15.55 -9.80
N LEU A 118 -19.37 -15.23 -9.49
CA LEU A 118 -20.55 -15.76 -10.19
C LEU A 118 -21.57 -14.64 -10.40
N ARG A 119 -22.04 -14.47 -11.64
CA ARG A 119 -23.09 -13.50 -12.00
C ARG A 119 -22.83 -12.06 -11.47
N GLY A 120 -21.57 -11.62 -11.52
CA GLY A 120 -21.18 -10.29 -11.03
C GLY A 120 -21.19 -10.15 -9.50
N ARG A 121 -21.06 -11.26 -8.76
CA ARG A 121 -20.95 -11.28 -7.30
C ARG A 121 -19.77 -12.11 -6.85
N LEU A 122 -19.20 -11.73 -5.71
CA LEU A 122 -18.26 -12.55 -4.97
C LEU A 122 -19.06 -13.45 -4.04
N GLU A 123 -19.23 -14.71 -4.43
CA GLU A 123 -19.91 -15.71 -3.62
C GLU A 123 -18.90 -16.43 -2.71
N VAL A 124 -19.11 -16.35 -1.41
CA VAL A 124 -18.31 -17.03 -0.39
C VAL A 124 -19.16 -18.12 0.24
N SER A 125 -18.71 -19.36 0.13
CA SER A 125 -19.31 -20.51 0.80
C SER A 125 -18.52 -20.79 2.09
N VAL A 126 -19.21 -20.84 3.22
CA VAL A 126 -18.67 -21.19 4.54
C VAL A 126 -19.51 -22.30 5.17
N ARG A 127 -18.90 -23.10 6.06
CA ARG A 127 -19.67 -24.10 6.83
C ARG A 127 -20.46 -23.45 7.97
N HIS A 128 -19.90 -22.41 8.56
CA HIS A 128 -20.51 -21.57 9.59
C HIS A 128 -20.13 -20.11 9.32
N LYS A 129 -21.08 -19.19 9.43
CA LYS A 129 -20.86 -17.75 9.25
C LYS A 129 -19.94 -17.21 10.33
N SER A 130 -18.79 -16.73 9.89
CA SER A 130 -17.84 -15.97 10.69
C SER A 130 -17.19 -14.92 9.79
N ALA A 131 -17.19 -13.67 10.23
CA ALA A 131 -16.57 -12.58 9.50
C ALA A 131 -15.06 -12.83 9.28
N GLU A 132 -14.38 -13.36 10.28
CA GLU A 132 -12.97 -13.74 10.20
C GLU A 132 -12.73 -14.82 9.14
N LYS A 133 -13.62 -15.82 9.07
CA LYS A 133 -13.52 -16.88 8.07
C LYS A 133 -13.74 -16.37 6.66
N VAL A 134 -14.76 -15.52 6.47
CA VAL A 134 -15.05 -14.87 5.18
C VAL A 134 -13.88 -13.98 4.76
N LYS A 135 -13.33 -13.17 5.68
CA LYS A 135 -12.12 -12.36 5.46
C LYS A 135 -10.96 -13.22 4.98
N ALA A 136 -10.66 -14.32 5.67
CA ALA A 136 -9.55 -15.20 5.32
C ALA A 136 -9.72 -15.84 3.94
N LEU A 137 -10.93 -16.34 3.62
CA LEU A 137 -11.23 -16.93 2.31
C LEU A 137 -11.13 -15.90 1.18
N LEU A 138 -11.63 -14.68 1.39
CA LEU A 138 -11.49 -13.59 0.43
C LEU A 138 -10.03 -13.19 0.24
N ALA A 139 -9.25 -13.08 1.32
CA ALA A 139 -7.83 -12.74 1.24
C ALA A 139 -7.04 -13.76 0.42
N GLU A 140 -7.29 -15.06 0.62
CA GLU A 140 -6.64 -16.11 -0.19
C GLU A 140 -7.10 -16.04 -1.65
N TRP A 141 -8.40 -15.86 -1.90
CA TRP A 141 -8.92 -15.69 -3.26
C TRP A 141 -8.28 -14.50 -3.98
N TYR A 142 -8.14 -13.35 -3.30
CA TYR A 142 -7.43 -12.19 -3.85
C TYR A 142 -5.97 -12.49 -4.14
N ARG A 143 -5.29 -13.22 -3.25
CA ARG A 143 -3.89 -13.62 -3.45
C ARG A 143 -3.73 -14.52 -4.68
N GLU A 144 -4.62 -15.48 -4.87
CA GLU A 144 -4.65 -16.33 -6.07
C GLU A 144 -4.91 -15.50 -7.34
N ARG A 145 -5.97 -14.67 -7.33
CA ARG A 145 -6.29 -13.82 -8.48
C ARG A 145 -5.17 -12.84 -8.80
N ALA A 146 -4.51 -12.28 -7.78
CA ALA A 146 -3.36 -11.40 -7.95
C ALA A 146 -2.22 -12.12 -8.67
N ARG A 147 -1.91 -13.36 -8.29
CA ARG A 147 -0.89 -14.17 -8.96
C ARG A 147 -1.20 -14.33 -10.45
N ASP A 148 -2.42 -14.78 -10.77
CA ASP A 148 -2.84 -15.03 -12.16
C ASP A 148 -2.90 -13.74 -13.00
N VAL A 149 -3.39 -12.66 -12.41
CA VAL A 149 -3.52 -11.37 -13.11
C VAL A 149 -2.15 -10.77 -13.34
N PHE A 150 -1.30 -10.67 -12.31
CA PHE A 150 -0.01 -10.00 -12.44
C PHE A 150 0.92 -10.74 -13.40
N GLN A 151 0.91 -12.08 -13.41
CA GLN A 151 1.67 -12.84 -14.40
C GLN A 151 1.21 -12.52 -15.83
N ARG A 152 -0.10 -12.59 -16.09
CA ARG A 152 -0.64 -12.27 -17.43
C ARG A 152 -0.37 -10.83 -17.85
N ARG A 153 -0.51 -9.86 -16.93
CA ARG A 153 -0.21 -8.46 -17.23
C ARG A 153 1.28 -8.25 -17.48
N LEU A 154 2.16 -8.87 -16.68
CA LEU A 154 3.61 -8.81 -16.90
C LEU A 154 3.97 -9.33 -18.29
N ASP A 155 3.40 -10.47 -18.71
CA ASP A 155 3.68 -11.07 -20.02
C ASP A 155 3.26 -10.14 -21.18
N LEU A 156 2.20 -9.34 -21.00
CA LEU A 156 1.76 -8.34 -21.99
C LEU A 156 2.66 -7.09 -22.04
N LEU A 157 3.33 -6.77 -20.93
CA LEU A 157 4.09 -5.52 -20.76
C LEU A 157 5.59 -5.69 -21.05
N ILE A 158 6.14 -6.89 -20.91
CA ILE A 158 7.56 -7.16 -21.19
C ILE A 158 7.99 -6.76 -22.62
N PRO A 159 7.21 -7.02 -23.69
CA PRO A 159 7.64 -6.71 -25.06
C PRO A 159 7.93 -5.22 -25.31
N GLN A 160 7.34 -4.31 -24.53
CA GLN A 160 7.59 -2.86 -24.63
C GLN A 160 8.72 -2.36 -23.70
N THR A 161 9.26 -3.22 -22.82
CA THR A 161 10.37 -2.87 -21.91
C THR A 161 11.68 -3.46 -22.42
N LEU A 162 12.26 -2.83 -23.46
CA LEU A 162 13.42 -3.36 -24.20
C LEU A 162 14.69 -3.55 -23.38
N TRP A 163 14.80 -2.91 -22.21
CA TRP A 163 15.92 -3.05 -21.29
C TRP A 163 15.81 -4.28 -20.37
N VAL A 164 14.70 -5.01 -20.42
CA VAL A 164 14.45 -6.20 -19.61
C VAL A 164 14.78 -7.43 -20.45
N SER A 165 15.96 -7.99 -20.26
CA SER A 165 16.45 -9.14 -21.03
C SER A 165 15.77 -10.46 -20.67
N GLU A 166 15.36 -10.62 -19.41
CA GLU A 166 14.74 -11.83 -18.89
C GLU A 166 13.47 -11.50 -18.13
N ARG A 167 12.49 -12.40 -18.19
CA ARG A 167 11.23 -12.26 -17.46
C ARG A 167 11.49 -12.28 -15.95
N PRO A 168 11.23 -11.17 -15.22
CA PRO A 168 11.52 -11.12 -13.81
C PRO A 168 10.53 -11.98 -13.00
N PRO A 169 10.99 -12.67 -11.95
CA PRO A 169 10.09 -13.45 -11.09
C PRO A 169 9.22 -12.52 -10.24
N ILE A 170 7.94 -12.86 -10.12
CA ILE A 170 6.98 -12.15 -9.25
C ILE A 170 6.87 -12.84 -7.88
N ARG A 171 6.97 -12.05 -6.81
CA ARG A 171 6.68 -12.45 -5.43
C ARG A 171 5.51 -11.65 -4.87
N LEU A 172 4.57 -12.32 -4.19
CA LEU A 172 3.43 -11.64 -3.55
C LEU A 172 3.66 -11.45 -2.05
N ARG A 173 3.65 -10.20 -1.59
CA ARG A 173 3.80 -9.82 -0.19
C ARG A 173 2.86 -8.66 0.14
N ALA A 174 2.02 -8.81 1.16
CA ALA A 174 1.24 -7.69 1.68
C ALA A 174 2.17 -6.62 2.25
N MET A 175 1.98 -5.36 1.83
CA MET A 175 2.81 -4.23 2.23
C MET A 175 1.89 -3.09 2.68
N GLN A 176 2.27 -2.39 3.75
CA GLN A 176 1.44 -1.31 4.31
C GLN A 176 1.55 0.00 3.52
N THR A 177 2.71 0.26 2.91
CA THR A 177 3.04 1.58 2.37
C THR A 177 3.36 1.58 0.87
N GLN A 178 3.38 0.41 0.23
CA GLN A 178 3.82 0.27 -1.16
C GLN A 178 2.98 -0.77 -1.91
N TRP A 179 2.85 -0.56 -3.22
CA TRP A 179 2.22 -1.52 -4.13
C TRP A 179 3.21 -2.52 -4.72
N GLY A 180 4.49 -2.13 -4.81
CA GLY A 180 5.55 -2.95 -5.36
C GLY A 180 6.93 -2.53 -4.87
N ASN A 181 7.93 -3.37 -5.13
CA ASN A 181 9.33 -3.02 -5.21
C ASN A 181 10.08 -3.98 -6.15
N CYS A 182 11.19 -3.53 -6.69
CA CYS A 182 12.16 -4.34 -7.42
C CYS A 182 13.43 -4.51 -6.58
N SER A 183 13.86 -5.76 -6.40
CA SER A 183 15.16 -6.06 -5.79
C SER A 183 16.31 -5.84 -6.77
N ALA A 184 17.54 -5.68 -6.27
CA ALA A 184 18.74 -5.57 -7.12
C ALA A 184 18.99 -6.77 -8.04
N LYS A 185 18.37 -7.93 -7.76
CA LYS A 185 18.41 -9.13 -8.62
C LYS A 185 17.27 -9.19 -9.65
N GLY A 186 16.50 -8.10 -9.80
CA GLY A 186 15.38 -8.02 -10.74
C GLY A 186 14.09 -8.72 -10.32
N CYS A 187 13.98 -9.25 -9.08
CA CYS A 187 12.70 -9.82 -8.61
C CYS A 187 11.70 -8.72 -8.25
N LEU A 188 10.49 -8.79 -8.81
CA LEU A 188 9.39 -7.88 -8.53
C LEU A 188 8.56 -8.42 -7.36
N THR A 189 8.55 -7.70 -6.24
CA THR A 189 7.65 -8.03 -5.12
C THR A 189 6.43 -7.12 -5.18
N LEU A 190 5.24 -7.68 -5.34
CA LEU A 190 3.99 -6.94 -5.50
C LEU A 190 3.02 -7.21 -4.34
N ASN A 191 2.25 -6.20 -3.98
CA ASN A 191 1.19 -6.30 -2.99
C ASN A 191 -0.03 -6.99 -3.62
N PRO A 192 -0.50 -8.15 -3.10
CA PRO A 192 -1.65 -8.85 -3.69
C PRO A 192 -2.92 -8.01 -3.69
N TRP A 193 -3.06 -7.07 -2.75
CA TRP A 193 -4.22 -6.16 -2.71
C TRP A 193 -4.31 -5.23 -3.92
N LEU A 194 -3.23 -5.05 -4.68
CA LEU A 194 -3.23 -4.26 -5.92
C LEU A 194 -4.22 -4.82 -6.95
N VAL A 195 -4.57 -6.11 -6.90
CA VAL A 195 -5.55 -6.73 -7.82
C VAL A 195 -6.96 -6.13 -7.68
N LYS A 196 -7.22 -5.38 -6.62
CA LYS A 196 -8.46 -4.62 -6.45
C LYS A 196 -8.50 -3.35 -7.32
N ALA A 197 -7.34 -2.79 -7.65
CA ALA A 197 -7.22 -1.64 -8.54
C ALA A 197 -7.54 -2.02 -9.99
N SER A 198 -7.80 -1.03 -10.84
CA SER A 198 -8.02 -1.26 -12.28
C SER A 198 -6.79 -1.90 -12.95
N SER A 199 -6.99 -2.62 -14.05
CA SER A 199 -5.88 -3.19 -14.82
C SER A 199 -4.85 -2.14 -15.24
N GLU A 200 -5.29 -0.92 -15.59
CA GLU A 200 -4.39 0.19 -15.92
C GLU A 200 -3.50 0.60 -14.71
N CYS A 201 -4.05 0.60 -13.50
CA CYS A 201 -3.26 0.83 -12.29
C CYS A 201 -2.29 -0.32 -11.98
N ILE A 202 -2.70 -1.57 -12.28
CA ILE A 202 -1.82 -2.75 -12.14
C ILE A 202 -0.64 -2.63 -13.11
N ASP A 203 -0.91 -2.26 -14.37
CA ASP A 203 0.14 -2.07 -15.37
C ASP A 203 1.09 -0.96 -14.99
N TYR A 204 0.57 0.16 -14.49
CA TYR A 204 1.39 1.25 -13.98
C TYR A 204 2.41 0.76 -12.94
N VAL A 205 1.98 -0.02 -11.95
CA VAL A 205 2.90 -0.56 -10.93
C VAL A 205 3.89 -1.54 -11.56
N LEU A 206 3.44 -2.45 -12.42
CA LEU A 206 4.33 -3.40 -13.09
C LEU A 206 5.40 -2.68 -13.93
N LEU A 207 5.02 -1.69 -14.72
CA LEU A 207 5.93 -0.89 -15.52
C LEU A 207 6.89 -0.07 -14.65
N HIS A 208 6.40 0.50 -13.54
CA HIS A 208 7.24 1.17 -12.56
C HIS A 208 8.35 0.25 -12.04
N GLU A 209 8.00 -0.97 -11.63
CA GLU A 209 9.00 -1.93 -11.16
C GLU A 209 9.90 -2.46 -12.28
N LEU A 210 9.41 -2.56 -13.52
CA LEU A 210 10.23 -2.92 -14.69
C LEU A 210 11.23 -1.81 -15.04
N CYS A 211 10.86 -0.53 -14.91
CA CYS A 211 11.80 0.58 -15.06
C CYS A 211 12.93 0.49 -14.02
N HIS A 212 12.64 0.01 -12.80
CA HIS A 212 13.64 -0.21 -11.77
C HIS A 212 14.68 -1.31 -12.10
N VAL A 213 14.41 -2.18 -13.08
CA VAL A 213 15.40 -3.15 -13.57
C VAL A 213 16.57 -2.43 -14.27
N ALA A 214 16.30 -1.35 -15.01
CA ALA A 214 17.34 -0.54 -15.64
C ALA A 214 17.87 0.56 -14.72
N GLU A 215 17.00 1.23 -13.98
CA GLU A 215 17.35 2.41 -13.19
C GLU A 215 16.74 2.35 -11.78
N HIS A 216 17.60 2.13 -10.78
CA HIS A 216 17.16 1.85 -9.41
C HIS A 216 16.63 3.08 -8.68
N ASN A 217 16.98 4.29 -9.12
CA ASN A 217 16.53 5.53 -8.52
C ASN A 217 15.44 6.19 -9.39
N HIS A 218 14.61 7.05 -8.81
CA HIS A 218 13.68 7.89 -9.59
C HIS A 218 14.40 9.08 -10.25
N SER A 219 15.41 8.80 -11.08
CA SER A 219 16.19 9.78 -11.84
C SER A 219 15.44 10.28 -13.08
N GLU A 220 16.02 11.24 -13.80
CA GLU A 220 15.47 11.69 -15.09
C GLU A 220 15.33 10.53 -16.09
N GLU A 221 16.30 9.63 -16.13
CA GLU A 221 16.26 8.43 -16.96
C GLU A 221 15.10 7.50 -16.59
N PHE A 222 14.82 7.33 -15.30
CA PHE A 222 13.65 6.56 -14.86
C PHE A 222 12.35 7.13 -15.43
N TYR A 223 12.15 8.44 -15.31
CA TYR A 223 10.93 9.09 -15.79
C TYR A 223 10.86 9.10 -17.32
N ARG A 224 12.00 9.17 -18.01
CA ARG A 224 12.07 9.00 -19.46
C ARG A 224 11.59 7.61 -19.87
N LEU A 225 12.08 6.56 -19.23
CA LEU A 225 11.63 5.18 -19.50
C LEU A 225 10.15 5.02 -19.21
N MET A 226 9.66 5.52 -18.07
CA MET A 226 8.25 5.43 -17.70
C MET A 226 7.34 6.14 -18.70
N GLY A 227 7.72 7.34 -19.15
CA GLY A 227 7.00 8.10 -20.17
C GLY A 227 6.96 7.42 -21.53
N GLN A 228 7.98 6.62 -21.88
CA GLN A 228 8.01 5.84 -23.12
C GLN A 228 7.04 4.67 -23.09
N VAL A 229 6.98 3.93 -21.97
CA VAL A 229 6.16 2.70 -21.87
C VAL A 229 4.74 2.96 -21.41
N MET A 230 4.46 4.11 -20.79
CA MET A 230 3.13 4.52 -20.37
C MET A 230 2.97 6.04 -20.38
N PRO A 231 2.68 6.65 -21.54
CA PRO A 231 2.37 8.08 -21.61
C PRO A 231 1.21 8.47 -20.68
N GLY A 232 1.39 9.53 -19.89
CA GLY A 232 0.36 10.02 -18.94
C GLY A 232 0.20 9.19 -17.67
N TRP A 233 1.20 8.38 -17.32
CA TRP A 233 1.25 7.57 -16.10
C TRP A 233 0.97 8.37 -14.81
N GLU A 234 1.25 9.67 -14.78
CA GLU A 234 1.03 10.54 -13.62
C GLU A 234 -0.45 10.58 -13.23
N LYS A 235 -1.36 10.56 -14.22
CA LYS A 235 -2.81 10.51 -13.97
C LYS A 235 -3.22 9.18 -13.34
N VAL A 236 -2.63 8.09 -13.82
CA VAL A 236 -2.89 6.74 -13.32
C VAL A 236 -2.34 6.57 -11.90
N LYS A 237 -1.12 7.06 -11.64
CA LYS A 237 -0.54 7.14 -10.29
C LYS A 237 -1.45 7.91 -9.36
N LYS A 238 -1.87 9.13 -9.73
CA LYS A 238 -2.76 9.96 -8.90
C LYS A 238 -4.06 9.25 -8.56
N ARG A 239 -4.66 8.54 -9.52
CA ARG A 239 -5.88 7.76 -9.30
C ARG A 239 -5.63 6.58 -8.35
N LEU A 240 -4.53 5.85 -8.52
CA LEU A 240 -4.17 4.74 -7.62
C LEU A 240 -3.91 5.24 -6.19
N ASP A 241 -3.17 6.33 -6.02
CA ASP A 241 -2.87 6.94 -4.73
C ASP A 241 -4.16 7.38 -4.00
N GLY A 242 -5.10 7.99 -4.73
CA GLY A 242 -6.40 8.39 -4.18
C GLY A 242 -7.30 7.23 -3.75
N MET A 243 -7.05 6.01 -4.24
CA MET A 243 -7.78 4.80 -3.87
C MET A 243 -7.05 3.97 -2.79
N ALA A 244 -5.81 4.31 -2.44
CA ALA A 244 -4.96 3.40 -1.68
C ALA A 244 -5.51 3.05 -0.30
N GLY A 245 -6.02 4.04 0.43
CA GLY A 245 -6.69 3.80 1.71
C GLY A 245 -7.86 2.81 1.58
N MET A 246 -8.71 3.00 0.58
CA MET A 246 -9.88 2.15 0.35
C MET A 246 -9.53 0.71 -0.04
N LEU A 247 -8.47 0.52 -0.83
CA LEU A 247 -8.05 -0.81 -1.30
C LEU A 247 -7.30 -1.62 -0.22
N LEU A 248 -6.57 -0.91 0.64
CA LEU A 248 -5.81 -1.48 1.75
C LEU A 248 -6.61 -1.58 3.06
N ALA A 249 -7.84 -1.05 3.11
CA ALA A 249 -8.72 -1.08 4.28
C ALA A 249 -9.00 -2.49 4.84
N ASP A 250 -8.79 -3.54 4.04
CA ASP A 250 -9.03 -4.93 4.42
C ASP A 250 -7.77 -5.63 4.99
N MET A 251 -6.63 -4.94 5.03
CA MET A 251 -5.36 -5.47 5.56
C MET A 251 -5.41 -5.69 7.07
#